data_AF-A0A5K0X9Z6-F1
#
_entry.id   AF-A0A5K0X9Z6-F1
#
_cell.length_a   1.000
_cell.length_b   1.000
_cell.length_c   1.000
_cell.angle_alpha   90.00
_cell.angle_beta   90.00
_cell.angle_gamma   90.00
#
_symmetry.space_group_name_H-M   'P 1'
#
loop_
_entity.id
_entity.type
_entity.pdbx_description
1 polymer ?
#
loop_
_entity_poly.entity_id
_entity_poly.type
_entity_poly.pdbx_seq_one_letter_code
_entity_poly.pdbx_strand_id
1 'polypeptide(L)' 'ATFSAPDGADPVAIDLGSMGKGQAWVNGKSIGRYWTIVAPKHGCPSHCDYRGAYNER' A
#
# COMPACT_ATOMS: atom_id res chain seq x y z
N ALA A 1 19.85 -5.36 6.24
CA ALA A 1 19.76 -3.97 6.74
C ALA A 1 19.20 -3.99 8.15
N THR A 2 19.62 -3.05 8.98
CA THR A 2 19.09 -2.84 10.34
C THR A 2 18.78 -1.36 10.50
N PHE A 3 17.78 -1.02 11.31
CA PHE A 3 17.35 0.35 11.54
C PHE A 3 16.79 0.50 12.95
N SER A 4 16.88 1.71 13.51
CA SER A 4 16.20 2.07 14.75
C SER A 4 14.74 2.43 14.47
N ALA A 5 13.85 2.14 15.42
CA ALA A 5 12.47 2.60 15.31
C ALA A 5 12.44 4.15 15.21
N PRO A 6 11.63 4.72 14.32
CA PRO A 6 11.40 6.16 14.29
C PRO A 6 10.79 6.65 15.61
N ASP A 7 11.03 7.92 15.94
CA ASP A 7 10.41 8.55 17.11
C ASP A 7 8.90 8.76 16.91
N GLY A 8 8.14 8.77 18.02
CA GLY A 8 6.70 9.03 18.03
C GLY A 8 5.83 7.77 18.05
N ALA A 9 4.52 7.97 17.91
CA ALA A 9 3.50 6.90 17.94
C ALA A 9 2.64 6.88 16.67
N ASP A 10 2.96 7.70 15.68
CA ASP A 10 2.23 7.76 14.42
C ASP A 10 2.47 6.49 13.59
N PRO A 11 1.50 6.05 12.77
CA PRO A 11 1.68 4.92 11.89
C PRO A 11 2.84 5.11 10.92
N VAL A 12 3.57 4.03 10.65
CA VAL A 12 4.72 4.02 9.73
C VAL A 12 4.50 3.07 8.56
N ALA A 13 5.19 3.35 7.46
CA ALA A 13 5.21 2.52 6.26
C ALA A 13 6.64 2.33 5.74
N ILE A 14 6.86 1.27 4.96
CA ILE A 14 8.13 1.04 4.25
C ILE A 14 7.90 1.36 2.77
N ASP A 15 8.67 2.31 2.24
CA ASP A 15 8.70 2.58 0.80
C ASP A 15 9.52 1.50 0.09
N LEU A 16 8.83 0.71 -0.73
CA LEU A 16 9.41 -0.35 -1.55
C LEU A 16 9.43 0.03 -3.03
N GLY A 17 9.22 1.30 -3.39
CA GLY A 17 9.00 1.77 -4.76
C GLY A 17 10.11 1.42 -5.75
N SER A 18 11.37 1.37 -5.31
CA SER A 18 12.52 0.98 -6.14
C SER A 18 12.70 -0.53 -6.31
N MET A 19 11.84 -1.35 -5.69
CA MET A 19 11.97 -2.81 -5.68
C MET A 19 11.28 -3.44 -6.90
N GLY A 20 10.07 -3.97 -6.75
CA GLY A 20 9.42 -4.80 -7.77
C GLY A 20 8.28 -5.60 -7.17
N LYS A 21 8.46 -6.92 -7.02
CA LYS A 21 7.48 -7.81 -6.40
C LYS A 21 8.13 -8.73 -5.40
N GLY A 22 7.49 -8.95 -4.25
CA GLY A 22 8.01 -9.86 -3.24
C GLY A 22 7.20 -9.90 -1.96
N GLN A 23 7.88 -10.29 -0.88
CA GLN A 23 7.40 -10.29 0.49
C GLN A 23 8.44 -9.60 1.36
N ALA A 24 8.00 -8.98 2.45
CA ALA A 24 8.89 -8.28 3.36
C ALA A 24 8.69 -8.77 4.81
N TRP A 25 9.76 -8.67 5.59
CA TRP A 25 9.79 -9.05 7.00
C TRP A 25 10.48 -7.96 7.83
N VAL A 26 9.98 -7.72 9.03
CA VAL A 26 10.61 -6.88 10.06
C VAL A 26 10.67 -7.71 11.35
N ASN A 27 11.85 -7.83 11.96
CA ASN A 27 12.05 -8.62 13.18
C ASN A 27 11.52 -10.08 13.08
N GLY A 28 11.72 -10.71 11.92
CA GLY A 28 11.23 -12.08 11.64
C GLY A 28 9.71 -12.20 11.48
N LYS A 29 8.96 -11.10 11.51
CA LYS A 29 7.51 -11.06 11.30
C LYS A 29 7.21 -10.62 9.87
N SER A 30 6.39 -11.38 9.16
CA SER A 30 5.95 -11.02 7.81
C SER A 30 5.07 -9.77 7.87
N ILE A 31 5.38 -8.78 7.04
CA ILE A 31 4.56 -7.58 6.84
C ILE A 31 3.75 -7.65 5.54
N GLY A 32 3.73 -8.82 4.88
CA GLY A 32 2.92 -9.10 3.70
C GLY A 32 3.68 -9.02 2.38
N ARG A 33 2.89 -9.07 1.30
CA ARG A 33 3.37 -8.99 -0.09
C ARG A 33 3.43 -7.55 -0.54
N TYR A 34 4.46 -7.23 -1.31
CA TYR A 34 4.53 -5.96 -2.05
C TYR A 34 4.57 -6.23 -3.55
N TRP A 35 3.99 -5.30 -4.30
CA TRP A 35 4.05 -5.30 -5.75
C TRP A 35 3.95 -3.86 -6.24
N THR A 36 5.04 -3.34 -6.80
CA THR A 36 5.19 -1.92 -7.20
C THR A 36 4.73 -1.65 -8.63
N ILE A 37 4.03 -2.59 -9.26
CA ILE A 37 3.48 -2.36 -10.59
C ILE A 37 2.45 -1.23 -10.51
N VAL A 38 2.50 -0.32 -11.48
CA VAL A 38 1.50 0.74 -11.61
C VAL A 38 0.15 0.10 -11.88
N ALA A 39 -0.81 0.35 -10.99
CA ALA A 39 -2.18 -0.11 -11.17
C ALA A 39 -2.80 0.49 -12.45
N PRO A 40 -3.67 -0.23 -13.16
CA PRO A 40 -4.40 0.32 -14.29
C PRO A 40 -5.12 1.62 -13.91
N LYS A 41 -5.12 2.60 -14.81
CA LYS A 41 -5.88 3.85 -14.63
C LYS A 41 -7.39 3.68 -14.86
N HIS A 42 -7.81 2.50 -15.27
CA HIS A 42 -9.20 2.16 -15.55
C HIS A 42 -9.84 1.50 -14.31
N GLY A 43 -11.16 1.64 -14.16
CA GLY A 43 -11.91 1.10 -13.02
C GLY A 43 -12.28 2.14 -11.95
N CYS A 44 -11.79 3.39 -12.06
CA CYS A 44 -12.35 4.50 -11.31
C CYS A 44 -13.46 5.19 -12.14
N PRO A 45 -14.66 5.42 -11.60
CA PRO A 45 -15.68 6.21 -12.26
C PRO A 45 -15.16 7.63 -12.51
N SER A 46 -15.44 8.19 -13.69
CA SER A 46 -15.17 9.61 -13.96
C SER A 46 -16.07 10.55 -13.15
N HIS A 47 -17.19 10.02 -12.64
CA HIS A 47 -18.16 10.75 -11.84
C HIS A 47 -18.69 9.83 -10.72
N CYS A 48 -18.66 10.32 -9.48
CA CYS A 48 -19.25 9.66 -8.33
C CYS A 48 -20.27 10.62 -7.69
N ASP A 49 -21.48 10.13 -7.43
CA ASP A 49 -22.51 10.87 -6.69
C ASP A 49 -22.86 10.11 -5.40
N TYR A 50 -22.62 10.74 -4.26
CA TYR A 50 -22.88 10.13 -2.94
C TYR A 50 -24.36 9.81 -2.71
N ARG A 51 -25.28 10.41 -3.49
CA ARG A 51 -26.72 10.19 -3.40
C ARG A 51 -27.16 8.93 -4.16
N GLY A 52 -26.31 8.39 -5.04
CA GLY A 52 -26.61 7.22 -5.85
C GLY A 52 -26.46 5.90 -5.09
N ALA A 53 -26.93 4.80 -5.69
CA ALA A 53 -26.65 3.47 -5.18
C ALA A 53 -25.16 3.16 -5.29
N TYR A 54 -24.57 2.65 -4.21
CA TYR A 54 -23.16 2.29 -4.17
C TYR A 54 -22.89 0.99 -4.93
N ASN A 55 -21.79 0.96 -5.68
CA ASN A 55 -21.17 -0.25 -6.22
C ASN A 55 -19.65 -0.22 -6.00
N GLU A 56 -19.02 -1.38 -5.81
CA GLU A 56 -17.55 -1.46 -5.67
C GLU A 56 -16.78 -1.54 -7.01
N ARG A 57 -17.45 -1.28 -8.14
CA ARG A 57 -16.93 -1.55 -9.49
C ARG A 57 -16.83 -0.32 -10.38
#